data_AF-A0AAU9IH11-F1
#
_entry.id   AF-A0AAU9IH11-F1
#
_cell.length_a   1.000
_cell.length_b   1.000
_cell.length_c   1.000
_cell.angle_alpha   90.00
_cell.angle_beta   90.00
_cell.angle_gamma   90.00
#
_symmetry.space_group_name_H-M   'P 1'
#
loop_
_entity.id
_entity.type
_entity.pdbx_description
1 polymer ?
#
loop_
_entity_poly.entity_id
_entity_poly.type
_entity_poly.pdbx_seq_one_letter_code
_entity_poly.pdbx_strand_id
1 'polypeptide(L)'
;MGLKADTLLFLLGGVANIIDLLTDIYYILTQHFASRTLYYASILFLVAPGILIVSLCILTTFYDLIRNKRRLLCFRAGLSLFFAFGEQTGLTLIIFAVYIYLNKSKREERELIDFMTKITGVIQGFIKSIPQIILQVYNGGSLGDWNYVLIISVGTSVFSLVYTCGMTLFLYDRITEKHVLPSLVDTRANYSFDRSNLKIAWDEDRKNNDSTTIELKARE
;
A
#
# COMPACT_ATOMS: atom_id res chain seq x y z
N MET A 1 -12.83 -11.21 2.39
CA MET A 1 -12.04 -12.46 2.49
C MET A 1 -12.16 -13.00 3.91
N GLY A 2 -12.15 -14.32 4.06
CA GLY A 2 -12.17 -14.97 5.39
C GLY A 2 -10.77 -15.01 6.00
N LEU A 3 -10.67 -15.14 7.34
CA LEU A 3 -9.41 -15.17 8.10
C LEU A 3 -8.36 -16.11 7.48
N LYS A 4 -8.78 -17.31 7.03
CA LYS A 4 -7.89 -18.31 6.43
C LYS A 4 -7.27 -17.86 5.12
N ALA A 5 -8.02 -17.13 4.29
CA ALA A 5 -7.54 -16.65 3.00
C ALA A 5 -6.51 -15.52 3.19
N ASP A 6 -6.78 -14.58 4.11
CA ASP A 6 -5.86 -13.48 4.43
C ASP A 6 -4.53 -14.03 4.98
N THR A 7 -4.59 -14.98 5.92
CA THR A 7 -3.39 -15.65 6.47
C THR A 7 -2.59 -16.34 5.37
N LEU A 8 -3.25 -17.06 4.46
CA LEU A 8 -2.58 -17.75 3.36
C LEU A 8 -1.90 -16.76 2.41
N LEU A 9 -2.56 -15.64 2.09
CA LEU A 9 -2.01 -14.58 1.23
C LEU A 9 -0.76 -13.95 1.83
N PHE A 10 -0.76 -13.64 3.13
CA PHE A 10 0.44 -13.12 3.80
C PHE A 10 1.58 -14.13 3.81
N LEU A 11 1.28 -15.41 4.05
CA LEU A 11 2.30 -16.46 4.06
C LEU A 11 2.91 -16.67 2.67
N LEU A 12 2.08 -16.73 1.62
CA LEU A 12 2.55 -16.84 0.24
C LEU A 12 3.36 -15.62 -0.19
N GLY A 13 2.91 -14.40 0.16
CA GLY A 13 3.66 -13.18 -0.10
C GLY A 13 5.03 -13.16 0.60
N GLY A 14 5.07 -13.59 1.87
CA GLY A 14 6.32 -13.72 2.61
C GLY A 14 7.29 -14.70 1.97
N VAL A 15 6.82 -15.89 1.57
CA VAL A 15 7.65 -16.89 0.87
C VAL A 15 8.13 -16.38 -0.49
N ALA A 16 7.27 -15.71 -1.26
CA ALA A 16 7.65 -15.14 -2.54
C ALA A 16 8.77 -14.09 -2.40
N ASN A 17 8.68 -13.22 -1.39
CA ASN A 17 9.72 -12.22 -1.11
C ASN A 17 11.05 -12.85 -0.67
N ILE A 18 11.01 -13.93 0.13
CA ILE A 18 12.21 -14.69 0.51
C ILE A 18 12.87 -15.25 -0.75
N ILE A 19 12.09 -15.92 -1.61
CA ILE A 19 12.62 -16.53 -2.83
C ILE A 19 13.23 -15.47 -3.74
N ASP A 20 12.51 -14.37 -4.00
CA ASP A 20 13.00 -13.25 -4.81
C ASP A 20 14.30 -12.64 -4.27
N LEU A 21 14.38 -12.43 -2.95
CA LEU A 21 15.60 -11.94 -2.32
C LEU A 21 16.77 -12.92 -2.48
N LEU A 22 16.52 -14.22 -2.27
CA LEU A 22 17.54 -15.25 -2.41
C LEU A 22 18.04 -15.40 -3.84
N THR A 23 17.15 -15.32 -4.83
CA THR A 23 17.52 -15.38 -6.25
C THR A 23 18.33 -14.16 -6.67
N ASP A 24 17.98 -12.96 -6.20
CA ASP A 24 18.76 -11.75 -6.46
C ASP A 24 20.16 -11.82 -5.83
N ILE A 25 20.26 -12.28 -4.58
CA ILE A 25 21.56 -12.49 -3.90
C ILE A 25 22.38 -13.52 -4.67
N TYR A 26 21.76 -14.64 -5.05
CA TYR A 26 22.44 -15.69 -5.79
C TYR A 26 22.93 -15.20 -7.16
N TYR A 27 22.12 -14.41 -7.87
CA TYR A 27 22.51 -13.75 -9.11
C TYR A 27 23.74 -12.84 -8.90
N ILE A 28 23.70 -11.95 -7.91
CA ILE A 28 24.82 -11.03 -7.62
C ILE A 28 26.12 -11.78 -7.29
N LEU A 29 26.03 -12.91 -6.60
CA LEU A 29 27.20 -13.70 -6.20
C LEU A 29 27.77 -14.56 -7.33
N THR A 30 26.95 -15.00 -8.29
CA THR A 30 27.36 -16.00 -9.29
C THR A 30 27.54 -15.45 -10.69
N GLN A 31 26.84 -14.37 -11.06
CA GLN A 31 26.96 -13.80 -12.40
C GLN A 31 28.18 -12.89 -12.55
N HIS A 32 28.78 -12.94 -13.73
CA HIS A 32 29.71 -11.93 -14.19
C HIS A 32 28.94 -10.65 -14.56
N PHE A 33 29.51 -9.51 -14.21
CA PHE A 33 28.94 -8.20 -14.51
C PHE A 33 29.75 -7.52 -15.61
N ALA A 34 29.07 -6.96 -16.61
CA ALA A 34 29.71 -6.23 -17.70
C ALA A 34 30.51 -5.00 -17.21
N SER A 35 30.13 -4.43 -16.07
CA SER A 35 30.88 -3.36 -15.42
C SER A 35 30.76 -3.40 -13.91
N ARG A 36 31.77 -2.84 -13.22
CA ARG A 36 31.73 -2.67 -11.76
C ARG A 36 30.56 -1.78 -11.31
N THR A 37 30.19 -0.79 -12.12
CA THR A 37 29.07 0.10 -11.82
C THR A 37 27.75 -0.66 -11.74
N LEU A 38 27.50 -1.60 -12.66
CA LEU A 38 26.29 -2.44 -12.61
C LEU A 38 26.24 -3.34 -11.37
N TYR A 39 27.38 -3.90 -10.98
CA TYR A 39 27.51 -4.70 -9.76
C TYR A 39 27.13 -3.87 -8.51
N TYR A 40 27.75 -2.69 -8.35
CA TYR A 40 27.45 -1.82 -7.20
C TYR A 40 26.02 -1.26 -7.24
N ALA A 41 25.49 -0.93 -8.41
CA ALA A 41 24.10 -0.51 -8.56
C ALA A 41 23.13 -1.64 -8.16
N SER A 42 23.41 -2.88 -8.55
CA SER A 42 22.59 -4.03 -8.17
C SER A 42 22.60 -4.25 -6.65
N ILE A 43 23.76 -4.12 -5.99
CA ILE A 43 23.84 -4.18 -4.53
C ILE A 43 23.06 -3.01 -3.89
N LEU A 44 23.21 -1.79 -4.43
CA LEU A 44 22.54 -0.61 -3.90
C LEU A 44 21.02 -0.76 -3.92
N PHE A 45 20.44 -1.15 -5.06
CA PHE A 45 18.98 -1.33 -5.17
C PHE A 45 18.47 -2.55 -4.40
N LEU A 46 19.33 -3.55 -4.17
CA LEU A 46 19.01 -4.64 -3.25
C LEU A 46 18.79 -4.11 -1.83
N VAL A 47 19.66 -3.25 -1.30
CA VAL A 47 19.56 -2.77 0.11
C VAL A 47 18.76 -1.46 0.29
N ALA A 48 18.48 -0.74 -0.81
CA ALA A 48 17.85 0.58 -0.78
C ALA A 48 16.49 0.63 -0.05
N PRO A 49 15.56 -0.33 -0.22
CA PRO A 49 14.29 -0.30 0.50
C PRO A 49 14.48 -0.34 2.03
N GLY A 50 15.37 -1.20 2.51
CA GLY A 50 15.70 -1.28 3.93
C GLY A 50 16.28 0.03 4.47
N ILE A 51 17.23 0.65 3.73
CA ILE A 51 17.82 1.94 4.11
C ILE A 51 16.73 3.04 4.18
N LEU A 52 15.81 3.06 3.23
CA LEU A 52 14.71 4.03 3.21
C LEU A 52 13.81 3.87 4.44
N ILE A 53 13.39 2.64 4.76
CA ILE A 53 12.55 2.37 5.93
C ILE A 53 13.27 2.75 7.22
N VAL A 54 14.54 2.35 7.39
CA VAL A 54 15.34 2.74 8.56
C VAL A 54 15.43 4.26 8.69
N SER A 55 15.62 4.97 7.59
CA SER A 55 15.71 6.43 7.58
C SER A 55 14.40 7.09 8.01
N LEU A 56 13.25 6.61 7.51
CA LEU A 56 11.92 7.06 7.96
C LEU A 56 11.70 6.79 9.45
N CYS A 57 12.16 5.65 9.95
CA CYS A 57 12.08 5.30 11.36
C CYS A 57 12.96 6.20 12.24
N ILE A 58 14.16 6.56 11.80
CA ILE A 58 15.02 7.53 12.51
C ILE A 58 14.35 8.90 12.54
N LEU A 59 13.83 9.37 11.42
CA LEU A 59 13.15 10.67 11.32
C LEU A 59 11.92 10.75 12.23
N THR A 60 11.07 9.72 12.24
CA THR A 60 9.89 9.66 13.12
C THR A 60 10.28 9.59 14.59
N THR A 61 11.34 8.85 14.92
CA THR A 61 11.88 8.80 16.28
C THR A 61 12.41 10.16 16.73
N PHE A 62 13.11 10.88 15.85
CA PHE A 62 13.62 12.22 16.13
C PHE A 62 12.47 13.23 16.32
N TYR A 63 11.45 13.16 15.48
CA TYR A 63 10.24 13.97 15.60
C TYR A 63 9.53 13.77 16.95
N ASP A 64 9.40 12.52 17.40
CA ASP A 64 8.79 12.21 18.71
C ASP A 64 9.65 12.65 19.90
N LEU A 65 10.98 12.62 19.75
CA LEU A 65 11.92 13.11 20.76
C LEU A 65 11.72 14.61 21.00
N ILE A 66 11.55 15.38 19.92
CA ILE A 66 11.24 16.82 19.97
C ILE A 66 9.90 17.07 20.69
N ARG A 67 8.90 16.20 20.48
CA ARG A 67 7.59 16.30 21.16
C ARG A 67 7.53 15.66 22.55
N ASN A 68 8.68 15.27 23.12
CA ASN A 68 8.82 14.74 24.48
C ASN A 68 8.01 13.45 24.76
N LYS A 69 7.69 12.65 23.72
CA LYS A 69 6.97 11.37 23.87
C LYS A 69 7.91 10.20 24.18
N ARG A 70 8.64 10.29 25.30
CA ARG A 70 9.80 9.41 25.60
C ARG A 70 9.45 7.97 26.03
N ARG A 71 8.23 7.72 26.54
CA ARG A 71 7.89 6.45 27.22
C ARG A 71 7.94 5.18 26.36
N LEU A 72 7.97 5.28 25.03
CA LEU A 72 7.93 4.13 24.11
C LEU A 72 9.06 4.10 23.07
N LEU A 73 10.10 4.91 23.24
CA LEU A 73 11.09 5.17 22.20
C LEU A 73 11.90 3.91 21.81
N CYS A 74 12.39 3.15 22.79
CA CYS A 74 13.16 1.92 22.53
C CYS A 74 12.31 0.80 21.91
N PHE A 75 11.09 0.61 22.39
CA PHE A 75 10.17 -0.39 21.83
C PHE A 75 9.81 -0.05 20.38
N ARG A 76 9.53 1.23 20.12
CA ARG A 76 9.18 1.71 18.78
C ARG A 76 10.37 1.64 17.82
N ALA A 77 11.59 1.94 18.27
CA ALA A 77 12.82 1.80 17.49
C ALA A 77 13.12 0.33 17.18
N GLY A 78 12.98 -0.58 18.15
CA GLY A 78 13.15 -2.02 17.93
C GLY A 78 12.14 -2.59 16.95
N LEU A 79 10.86 -2.23 17.09
CA LEU A 79 9.79 -2.64 16.19
C LEU A 79 10.00 -2.07 14.77
N SER A 80 10.46 -0.83 14.68
CA SER A 80 10.84 -0.19 13.41
C SER A 80 11.98 -0.89 12.69
N LEU A 81 13.03 -1.28 13.42
CA LEU A 81 14.15 -2.07 12.85
C LEU A 81 13.68 -3.44 12.40
N PHE A 82 12.86 -4.11 13.21
CA PHE A 82 12.25 -5.39 12.82
C PHE A 82 11.46 -5.25 11.52
N PHE A 83 10.66 -4.20 11.37
CA PHE A 83 9.96 -3.91 10.12
C PHE A 83 10.93 -3.64 8.96
N ALA A 84 11.97 -2.84 9.16
CA ALA A 84 12.90 -2.49 8.09
C ALA A 84 13.60 -3.70 7.48
N PHE A 85 14.07 -4.64 8.32
CA PHE A 85 14.74 -5.85 7.85
C PHE A 85 13.77 -6.98 7.49
N GLY A 86 12.73 -7.15 8.32
CA GLY A 86 11.77 -8.22 8.16
C GLY A 86 10.87 -8.05 6.94
N GLU A 87 10.57 -6.81 6.56
CA GLU A 87 9.67 -6.55 5.43
C GLU A 87 10.37 -6.84 4.10
N GLN A 88 11.64 -6.42 3.96
CA GLN A 88 12.44 -6.70 2.77
C GLN A 88 12.69 -8.19 2.58
N THR A 89 12.88 -8.93 3.68
CA THR A 89 13.06 -10.38 3.65
C THR A 89 11.75 -11.15 3.51
N GLY A 90 10.59 -10.53 3.74
CA GLY A 90 9.29 -11.22 3.79
C GLY A 90 8.98 -11.89 5.15
N LEU A 91 9.91 -11.85 6.11
CA LEU A 91 9.72 -12.39 7.46
C LEU A 91 8.58 -11.69 8.22
N THR A 92 8.42 -10.38 8.04
CA THR A 92 7.35 -9.61 8.67
C THR A 92 5.97 -10.13 8.24
N LEU A 93 5.80 -10.49 6.97
CA LEU A 93 4.56 -11.04 6.43
C LEU A 93 4.23 -12.41 7.04
N ILE A 94 5.24 -13.26 7.19
CA ILE A 94 5.08 -14.58 7.83
C ILE A 94 4.68 -14.39 9.30
N ILE A 95 5.35 -13.48 10.01
CA ILE A 95 5.05 -13.20 11.42
C ILE A 95 3.64 -12.62 11.58
N PHE A 96 3.18 -11.76 10.68
CA PHE A 96 1.80 -11.29 10.68
C PHE A 96 0.79 -12.38 10.34
N ALA A 97 1.08 -13.27 9.39
CA ALA A 97 0.23 -14.41 9.10
C ALA A 97 0.02 -15.27 10.36
N VAL A 98 1.11 -15.60 11.06
CA VAL A 98 1.09 -16.37 12.31
C VAL A 98 0.35 -15.62 13.41
N TYR A 99 0.61 -14.32 13.59
CA TYR A 99 -0.06 -13.48 14.58
C TYR A 99 -1.58 -13.43 14.37
N ILE A 100 -2.02 -13.19 13.13
CA ILE A 100 -3.44 -13.13 12.76
C ILE A 100 -4.12 -14.48 13.01
N TYR A 101 -3.44 -15.58 12.67
CA TYR A 101 -3.95 -16.93 12.87
C TYR A 101 -4.12 -17.29 14.35
N LEU A 102 -3.09 -17.05 15.17
CA LEU A 102 -3.08 -17.43 16.58
C LEU A 102 -4.02 -16.57 17.43
N ASN A 103 -4.02 -15.24 17.23
CA ASN A 103 -4.76 -14.32 18.11
C ASN A 103 -6.21 -14.08 17.66
N LYS A 104 -6.67 -14.69 16.55
CA LYS A 104 -7.96 -14.39 15.92
C LYS A 104 -8.19 -12.87 15.84
N SER A 105 -7.17 -12.17 15.35
CA SER A 105 -7.05 -10.72 15.41
C SER A 105 -8.33 -9.99 14.97
N LYS A 106 -8.61 -8.85 15.62
CA LYS A 106 -9.78 -8.02 15.31
C LYS A 106 -9.73 -7.57 13.84
N ARG A 107 -10.88 -7.22 13.28
CA ARG A 107 -10.98 -6.79 11.88
C ARG A 107 -10.13 -5.56 11.59
N GLU A 108 -10.10 -4.60 12.52
CA GLU A 108 -9.35 -3.34 12.39
C GLU A 108 -7.83 -3.56 12.34
N GLU A 109 -7.30 -4.41 13.22
CA GLU A 109 -5.88 -4.78 13.25
C GLU A 109 -5.45 -5.46 11.95
N ARG A 110 -6.28 -6.36 11.41
CA ARG A 110 -6.04 -6.99 10.11
C ARG A 110 -6.02 -5.99 8.96
N GLU A 111 -6.94 -5.03 8.97
CA GLU A 111 -7.01 -3.99 7.93
C GLU A 111 -5.78 -3.06 7.98
N LEU A 112 -5.26 -2.76 9.17
CA LEU A 112 -4.00 -2.01 9.34
C LEU A 112 -2.79 -2.79 8.81
N ILE A 113 -2.68 -4.08 9.16
CA ILE A 113 -1.58 -4.94 8.68
C ILE A 113 -1.62 -5.04 7.15
N ASP A 114 -2.80 -5.30 6.58
CA ASP A 114 -3.00 -5.40 5.13
C ASP A 114 -2.61 -4.09 4.41
N PHE A 115 -2.97 -2.94 4.98
CA PHE A 115 -2.58 -1.63 4.45
C PHE A 115 -1.07 -1.41 4.51
N MET A 116 -0.43 -1.70 5.65
CA MET A 116 1.01 -1.53 5.81
C MET A 116 1.79 -2.40 4.81
N THR A 117 1.47 -3.69 4.72
CA THR A 117 2.07 -4.65 3.79
C THR A 117 1.97 -4.21 2.33
N LYS A 118 0.87 -3.59 1.94
CA LYS A 118 0.69 -3.17 0.54
C LYS A 118 1.51 -1.93 0.22
N ILE A 119 1.57 -0.95 1.12
CA ILE A 119 2.44 0.23 0.94
C ILE A 119 3.91 -0.19 0.84
N THR A 120 4.36 -1.03 1.77
CA THR A 120 5.75 -1.51 1.77
C THR A 120 6.04 -2.36 0.54
N GLY A 121 5.11 -3.20 0.11
CA GLY A 121 5.21 -3.95 -1.15
C GLY A 121 5.39 -3.02 -2.35
N VAL A 122 4.58 -1.95 -2.47
CA VAL A 122 4.73 -0.96 -3.54
C VAL A 122 6.11 -0.30 -3.52
N ILE A 123 6.57 0.12 -2.33
CA ILE A 123 7.91 0.71 -2.16
C ILE A 123 8.99 -0.28 -2.62
N GLN A 124 8.89 -1.55 -2.24
CA GLN A 124 9.84 -2.59 -2.68
C GLN A 124 9.79 -2.79 -4.20
N GLY A 125 8.60 -2.84 -4.80
CA GLY A 125 8.43 -2.97 -6.24
C GLY A 125 9.15 -1.86 -7.01
N PHE A 126 8.97 -0.60 -6.61
CA PHE A 126 9.57 0.55 -7.27
C PHE A 126 11.06 0.72 -6.99
N ILE A 127 11.51 0.47 -5.77
CA ILE A 127 12.89 0.76 -5.35
C ILE A 127 13.83 -0.41 -5.59
N LYS A 128 13.34 -1.65 -5.48
CA LYS A 128 14.15 -2.87 -5.67
C LYS A 128 13.80 -3.57 -6.97
N SER A 129 12.57 -4.08 -7.11
CA SER A 129 12.24 -5.06 -8.15
C SER A 129 12.39 -4.48 -9.57
N ILE A 130 11.86 -3.27 -9.83
CA ILE A 130 11.99 -2.64 -11.15
C ILE A 130 13.45 -2.35 -11.51
N PRO A 131 14.26 -1.66 -10.66
CA PRO A 131 15.68 -1.47 -10.93
C PRO A 131 16.46 -2.77 -11.10
N GLN A 132 16.19 -3.80 -10.29
CA GLN A 132 16.83 -5.11 -10.44
C GLN A 132 16.55 -5.74 -11.79
N ILE A 133 15.28 -5.78 -12.22
CA ILE A 133 14.91 -6.31 -13.54
C ILE A 133 15.66 -5.58 -14.65
N ILE A 134 15.67 -4.24 -14.61
CA ILE A 134 16.35 -3.42 -15.62
C ILE A 134 17.86 -3.73 -15.66
N LEU A 135 18.51 -3.78 -14.49
CA LEU A 135 19.95 -4.03 -14.39
C LEU A 135 20.33 -5.44 -14.82
N GLN A 136 19.55 -6.46 -14.42
CA GLN A 136 19.78 -7.86 -14.77
C GLN A 136 19.60 -8.09 -16.27
N VAL A 137 18.52 -7.56 -16.86
CA VAL A 137 18.27 -7.61 -18.31
C VAL A 137 19.37 -6.89 -19.09
N TYR A 138 19.78 -5.70 -18.64
CA TYR A 138 20.86 -4.95 -19.29
C TYR A 138 22.19 -5.68 -19.22
N ASN A 139 22.51 -6.30 -18.07
CA ASN A 139 23.74 -7.06 -17.89
C ASN A 139 23.78 -8.29 -18.79
N GLY A 140 22.68 -9.07 -18.84
CA GLY A 140 22.56 -10.22 -19.74
C GLY A 140 22.66 -9.85 -21.22
N GLY A 141 22.01 -8.76 -21.62
CA GLY A 141 22.13 -8.22 -22.98
C GLY A 141 23.55 -7.76 -23.33
N SER A 142 24.25 -7.12 -22.39
CA SER A 142 25.61 -6.61 -22.61
C SER A 142 26.67 -7.71 -22.72
N LEU A 143 26.51 -8.79 -21.97
CA LEU A 143 27.43 -9.94 -22.01
C LEU A 143 27.05 -10.97 -23.08
N GLY A 144 25.82 -10.91 -23.59
CA GLY A 144 25.26 -11.94 -24.47
C GLY A 144 25.04 -13.28 -23.77
N ASP A 145 25.06 -13.32 -22.43
CA ASP A 145 24.97 -14.53 -21.62
C ASP A 145 23.63 -14.57 -20.85
N TRP A 146 22.64 -15.21 -21.48
CA TRP A 146 21.31 -15.43 -20.90
C TRP A 146 21.26 -16.78 -20.18
N ASN A 147 21.97 -16.87 -19.06
CA ASN A 147 21.99 -18.10 -18.28
C ASN A 147 20.69 -18.30 -17.46
N TYR A 148 20.47 -19.53 -17.01
CA TYR A 148 19.29 -19.88 -16.21
C TYR A 148 19.16 -19.07 -14.92
N VAL A 149 20.29 -18.67 -14.31
CA VAL A 149 20.30 -17.87 -13.08
C VAL A 149 19.65 -16.51 -13.30
N LEU A 150 20.02 -15.82 -14.39
CA LEU A 150 19.43 -14.55 -14.78
C LEU A 150 17.93 -14.70 -15.05
N ILE A 151 17.54 -15.71 -15.84
CA ILE A 151 16.13 -15.93 -16.20
C ILE A 151 15.27 -16.18 -14.95
N ILE A 152 15.76 -17.00 -14.02
CA ILE A 152 15.06 -17.28 -12.76
C ILE A 152 14.93 -16.01 -11.93
N SER A 153 16.02 -15.25 -11.75
CA SER A 153 16.02 -14.02 -10.95
C SER A 153 15.07 -12.96 -11.50
N VAL A 154 15.12 -12.70 -12.80
CA VAL A 154 14.20 -11.77 -13.46
C VAL A 154 12.76 -12.28 -13.37
N GLY A 155 12.55 -13.58 -13.57
CA GLY A 155 11.23 -14.20 -13.50
C GLY A 155 10.58 -14.06 -12.12
N THR A 156 11.34 -14.32 -11.04
CA THR A 156 10.84 -14.18 -9.67
C THR A 156 10.54 -12.72 -9.32
N SER A 157 11.38 -11.77 -9.76
CA SER A 157 11.13 -10.35 -9.54
C SER A 157 9.91 -9.83 -10.29
N VAL A 158 9.71 -10.26 -11.54
CA VAL A 158 8.49 -9.92 -12.31
C VAL A 158 7.25 -10.51 -11.65
N PHE A 159 7.30 -11.77 -11.23
CA PHE A 159 6.19 -12.42 -10.53
C PHE A 159 5.83 -11.69 -9.23
N SER A 160 6.84 -11.34 -8.42
CA SER A 160 6.66 -10.58 -7.18
C SER A 160 6.04 -9.20 -7.42
N LEU A 161 6.49 -8.49 -8.47
CA LEU A 161 5.95 -7.20 -8.87
C LEU A 161 4.48 -7.31 -9.29
N VAL A 162 4.14 -8.26 -10.15
CA VAL A 162 2.76 -8.50 -10.61
C VAL A 162 1.85 -8.84 -9.44
N TYR A 163 2.30 -9.71 -8.53
CA TYR A 163 1.57 -10.06 -7.32
C TYR A 163 1.29 -8.83 -6.46
N THR A 164 2.32 -8.01 -6.22
CA THR A 164 2.22 -6.79 -5.41
C THR A 164 1.28 -5.76 -6.04
N CYS A 165 1.39 -5.54 -7.35
CA CYS A 165 0.49 -4.64 -8.09
C CYS A 165 -0.96 -5.12 -8.02
N GLY A 166 -1.21 -6.42 -8.26
CA GLY A 166 -2.55 -7.00 -8.19
C GLY A 166 -3.18 -6.86 -6.81
N MET A 167 -2.40 -7.12 -5.75
CA MET A 167 -2.86 -6.96 -4.37
C MET A 167 -3.14 -5.50 -3.99
N THR A 168 -2.36 -4.57 -4.53
CA THR A 168 -2.54 -3.13 -4.28
C THR A 168 -3.79 -2.59 -4.97
N LEU A 169 -4.04 -2.99 -6.23
CA LEU A 169 -5.26 -2.62 -6.96
C LEU A 169 -6.51 -3.13 -6.22
N PHE A 170 -6.48 -4.38 -5.75
CA PHE A 170 -7.57 -4.95 -4.96
C PHE A 170 -7.84 -4.17 -3.66
N LEU A 171 -6.81 -3.61 -3.02
CA LEU A 171 -6.99 -2.74 -1.86
C LEU A 171 -7.61 -1.39 -2.24
N TYR A 172 -7.13 -0.79 -3.33
CA TYR A 172 -7.65 0.48 -3.81
C TYR A 172 -9.15 0.39 -4.09
N ASP A 173 -9.59 -0.67 -4.77
CA ASP A 173 -11.01 -0.93 -5.02
C ASP A 173 -11.79 -1.06 -3.70
N ARG A 174 -11.25 -1.82 -2.74
CA ARG A 174 -11.89 -2.02 -1.43
C ARG A 174 -11.98 -0.75 -0.57
N ILE A 175 -10.97 0.11 -0.61
CA ILE A 175 -10.97 1.41 0.08
C ILE A 175 -12.00 2.34 -0.56
N THR A 176 -12.03 2.38 -1.89
CA THR A 176 -12.99 3.17 -2.67
C THR A 176 -14.42 2.74 -2.37
N GLU A 177 -14.69 1.44 -2.33
CA GLU A 177 -16.00 0.88 -2.01
C GLU A 177 -16.44 1.19 -0.57
N LYS A 178 -15.53 1.18 0.40
CA LYS A 178 -15.85 1.43 1.82
C LYS A 178 -15.98 2.90 2.21
N HIS A 179 -15.23 3.81 1.59
CA HIS A 179 -15.14 5.20 2.05
C HIS A 179 -15.74 6.20 1.05
N VAL A 180 -15.65 5.93 -0.25
CA VAL A 180 -16.12 6.86 -1.29
C VAL A 180 -17.60 6.60 -1.62
N LEU A 181 -18.02 5.34 -1.69
CA LEU A 181 -19.42 5.02 -1.99
C LEU A 181 -20.41 5.47 -0.90
N PRO A 182 -20.16 5.25 0.41
CA PRO A 182 -21.09 5.71 1.45
C PRO A 182 -21.13 7.23 1.56
N SER A 183 -20.00 7.92 1.40
CA SER A 183 -19.97 9.38 1.42
C SER A 183 -20.71 10.00 0.22
N LEU A 184 -20.66 9.37 -0.96
CA LEU A 184 -21.47 9.77 -2.12
C LEU A 184 -22.96 9.49 -1.91
N VAL A 185 -23.33 8.39 -1.22
CA VAL A 185 -24.71 8.07 -0.87
C VAL A 185 -25.26 9.02 0.21
N ASP A 186 -24.51 9.35 1.25
CA ASP A 186 -24.89 10.34 2.28
C ASP A 186 -24.99 11.75 1.69
N THR A 187 -24.10 12.10 0.77
CA THR A 187 -24.19 13.38 0.05
C THR A 187 -25.48 13.42 -0.79
N ARG A 188 -25.81 12.33 -1.49
CA ARG A 188 -27.06 12.23 -2.27
C ARG A 188 -28.30 12.24 -1.39
N ALA A 189 -28.26 11.63 -0.20
CA ALA A 189 -29.33 11.65 0.79
C ALA A 189 -29.57 13.08 1.32
N ASN A 190 -28.50 13.83 1.64
CA ASN A 190 -28.60 15.24 2.05
C ASN A 190 -29.13 16.14 0.92
N TYR A 191 -28.74 15.92 -0.34
CA TYR A 191 -29.33 16.63 -1.48
C TYR A 191 -30.79 16.25 -1.75
N SER A 192 -31.21 15.02 -1.42
CA SER A 192 -32.62 14.59 -1.55
C SER A 192 -33.52 15.17 -0.46
N PHE A 193 -32.98 15.41 0.74
CA PHE A 193 -33.69 16.06 1.85
C PHE A 193 -33.86 17.58 1.61
N ASP A 194 -32.92 18.21 0.91
CA ASP A 194 -33.00 19.64 0.58
C ASP A 194 -34.03 19.93 -0.53
N ARG A 195 -34.24 18.98 -1.47
CA ARG A 195 -35.31 19.11 -2.48
C ARG A 195 -36.73 19.09 -1.90
N SER A 196 -36.97 18.39 -0.79
CA SER A 196 -38.29 18.42 -0.12
C SER A 196 -38.55 19.78 0.54
N ASN A 197 -37.53 20.41 1.12
CA ASN A 197 -37.67 21.74 1.73
C ASN A 197 -37.80 22.85 0.68
N LEU A 198 -37.09 22.74 -0.45
CA LEU A 198 -37.25 23.66 -1.58
C LEU A 198 -38.64 23.58 -2.21
N LYS A 199 -39.30 22.41 -2.21
CA LYS A 199 -40.67 22.25 -2.71
C LYS A 199 -41.71 22.89 -1.78
N ILE A 200 -41.51 22.78 -0.46
CA ILE A 200 -42.35 23.44 0.55
C ILE A 200 -42.22 24.96 0.47
N ALA A 201 -41.00 25.48 0.37
CA ALA A 201 -40.76 26.93 0.23
C ALA A 201 -41.35 27.51 -1.06
N TRP A 202 -41.28 26.78 -2.18
CA TRP A 202 -41.92 27.20 -3.44
C TRP A 202 -43.45 27.17 -3.40
N ASP A 203 -44.05 26.18 -2.72
CA ASP A 203 -45.50 26.08 -2.59
C ASP A 203 -46.07 27.13 -1.59
N GLU A 204 -45.30 27.54 -0.58
CA GLU A 204 -45.67 28.65 0.32
C GLU A 204 -45.59 30.01 -0.37
N ASP A 205 -44.56 30.28 -1.18
CA ASP A 205 -44.46 31.53 -1.95
C ASP A 205 -45.58 31.65 -3.00
N ARG A 206 -46.03 30.53 -3.58
CA ARG A 206 -47.17 30.53 -4.51
C ARG A 206 -48.50 30.87 -3.82
N LYS A 207 -48.74 30.33 -2.62
CA LYS A 207 -49.95 30.64 -1.84
C LYS A 207 -50.00 32.10 -1.41
N ASN A 208 -48.86 32.68 -1.02
CA ASN A 208 -48.81 34.09 -0.62
C ASN A 208 -49.02 35.05 -1.80
N ASN A 209 -48.52 34.73 -3.00
CA ASN A 209 -48.73 35.57 -4.18
C ASN A 209 -50.17 35.54 -4.73
N ASP A 210 -50.88 34.42 -4.58
CA ASP A 210 -52.28 34.34 -4.97
C ASP A 210 -53.19 35.16 -4.02
N SER A 211 -52.84 35.27 -2.73
CA SER A 211 -53.59 36.12 -1.79
C SER A 211 -53.43 37.61 -2.02
N THR A 212 -52.24 38.08 -2.42
CA THR A 212 -52.01 39.51 -2.75
C THR A 212 -52.69 39.93 -4.06
N THR A 213 -52.87 39.00 -5.00
CA THR A 213 -53.53 39.30 -6.28
C THR A 213 -55.05 39.44 -6.14
N ILE A 214 -55.66 38.79 -5.13
CA ILE A 214 -57.10 38.92 -4.86
C ILE A 214 -57.43 40.25 -4.17
N GLU A 215 -56.57 40.76 -3.27
CA GLU A 215 -56.83 42.05 -2.60
C GLU A 215 -56.70 43.25 -3.53
N LEU A 216 -55.87 43.19 -4.57
CA LEU A 216 -55.72 44.29 -5.54
C LEU A 216 -56.91 44.42 -6.50
N LYS A 217 -57.67 43.34 -6.74
CA LYS A 217 -58.90 43.39 -7.56
C LYS A 217 -60.15 43.80 -6.80
N ALA A 218 -60.09 43.93 -5.47
CA ALA A 218 -61.20 44.42 -4.66
C ALA A 218 -61.15 45.94 -4.42
N ARG A 219 -60.19 46.65 -5.04
CA ARG A 219 -59.98 48.10 -4.89
C ARG A 219 -60.08 48.91 -6.19
N GLU A 220 -60.53 48.30 -7.27
CA GLU A 220 -61.00 48.99 -8.49
C GLU A 220 -62.51 48.81 -8.64
#